data_AF-A0A3M2LDI7-F1
#
_entry.id   AF-A0A3M2LDI7-F1
#
_cell.length_a   1.000
_cell.length_b   1.000
_cell.length_c   1.000
_cell.angle_alpha   90.00
_cell.angle_beta   90.00
_cell.angle_gamma   90.00
#
_symmetry.space_group_name_H-M   'P 1'
#
loop_
_entity.id
_entity.type
_entity.pdbx_description
1 polymer ?
#
loop_
_entity_poly.entity_id
_entity_poly.type
_entity_poly.pdbx_seq_one_letter_code
_entity_poly.pdbx_strand_id
1 'polypeptide(L)'
;MNPPDEPPIDAKTVKYGSADGVLDQAEAAANFSEAGYVAAYFDLKKFHFASDLFGFYLGDNGPDARYRMTEAQIRQVYATNDVKAKTNDGVNQIKDMVRAANAVGCYSLHTDWMVTFPTDDSDVANALGHFSTAVAADVTVTKADGQDKLHVNAQLALFIYDYYNFDQPRQFGLSDPEYSLKTNIDADMRQLEAAGWARSFRVSGNTQNLIPMSWEGYL
;
A
#
# COMPACT_ATOMS: atom_id res chain seq x y z
N MET A 1 -10.79 14.42 -6.77
CA MET A 1 -10.53 12.99 -6.92
C MET A 1 -10.28 12.35 -5.56
N ASN A 2 -11.04 11.31 -5.22
CA ASN A 2 -10.89 10.59 -3.96
C ASN A 2 -10.71 9.09 -4.24
N PRO A 3 -9.92 8.35 -3.44
CA PRO A 3 -9.89 6.89 -3.51
C PRO A 3 -11.22 6.29 -3.01
N PRO A 4 -11.47 4.98 -3.25
CA PRO A 4 -12.46 4.24 -2.48
C PRO A 4 -12.16 4.28 -0.98
N ASP A 5 -13.17 3.99 -0.16
CA ASP A 5 -13.00 3.85 1.29
C ASP A 5 -11.93 2.78 1.61
N GLU A 6 -11.12 3.04 2.63
CA GLU A 6 -10.05 2.12 3.03
C GLU A 6 -10.62 0.79 3.54
N PRO A 7 -9.97 -0.34 3.25
CA PRO A 7 -10.38 -1.63 3.79
C PRO A 7 -10.40 -1.61 5.33
N PRO A 8 -11.35 -2.33 5.97
CA PRO A 8 -11.34 -2.48 7.41
C PRO A 8 -10.10 -3.27 7.86
N ILE A 9 -9.55 -2.89 9.01
CA ILE A 9 -8.45 -3.63 9.65
C ILE A 9 -8.96 -5.00 10.10
N ASP A 10 -8.23 -6.07 9.77
CA ASP A 10 -8.59 -7.43 10.19
C ASP A 10 -8.56 -7.52 11.72
N ALA A 11 -9.62 -8.08 12.30
CA ALA A 11 -9.74 -8.35 13.74
C ALA A 11 -8.65 -9.31 14.26
N LYS A 12 -7.96 -10.04 13.39
CA LYS A 12 -6.82 -10.92 13.72
C LYS A 12 -5.50 -10.17 13.94
N THR A 13 -5.45 -8.87 13.62
CA THR A 13 -4.30 -8.01 13.90
C THR A 13 -3.99 -8.07 15.40
N VAL A 14 -2.71 -8.11 15.75
CA VAL A 14 -2.29 -8.05 17.15
C VAL A 14 -2.83 -6.77 17.78
N LYS A 15 -3.44 -6.90 18.95
CA LYS A 15 -3.86 -5.75 19.72
C LYS A 15 -2.64 -5.19 20.44
N TYR A 16 -2.28 -3.94 20.12
CA TYR A 16 -1.23 -3.21 20.81
C TYR A 16 -1.38 -3.29 22.34
N GLY A 17 -0.28 -3.61 23.03
CA GLY A 17 -0.25 -3.65 24.50
C GLY A 17 -1.16 -4.72 25.13
N SER A 18 -1.53 -5.76 24.38
CA SER A 18 -2.36 -6.86 24.89
C SER A 18 -1.61 -7.88 25.75
N ALA A 19 -0.27 -7.85 25.77
CA ALA A 19 0.60 -8.71 26.57
C ALA A 19 1.49 -7.83 27.48
N ASP A 20 1.00 -7.51 28.67
CA ASP A 20 1.61 -6.56 29.62
C ASP A 20 2.30 -7.24 30.81
N GLY A 21 2.40 -8.58 30.82
CA GLY A 21 3.06 -9.34 31.87
C GLY A 21 4.58 -9.19 31.86
N VAL A 22 5.22 -9.37 33.02
CA VAL A 22 6.69 -9.26 33.16
C VAL A 22 7.43 -10.25 32.24
N LEU A 23 6.90 -11.46 32.06
CA LEU A 23 7.47 -12.44 31.14
C LEU A 23 7.29 -12.02 29.68
N ASP A 24 6.12 -11.49 29.31
CA ASP A 24 5.86 -10.97 27.96
C ASP A 24 6.81 -9.84 27.60
N GLN A 25 7.07 -8.93 28.55
CA GLN A 25 8.02 -7.84 28.38
C GLN A 25 9.48 -8.34 28.27
N ALA A 26 9.83 -9.43 28.96
CA ALA A 26 11.16 -10.03 28.86
C ALA A 26 11.36 -10.76 27.51
N GLU A 27 10.34 -11.46 27.02
CA GLU A 27 10.34 -12.08 25.70
C GLU A 27 10.41 -11.02 24.59
N ALA A 28 9.60 -9.96 24.69
CA ALA A 28 9.68 -8.81 23.79
C ALA A 28 11.08 -8.16 23.79
N ALA A 29 11.74 -8.08 24.96
CA ALA A 29 13.11 -7.57 25.04
C ALA A 29 14.13 -8.42 24.26
N ALA A 30 14.01 -9.75 24.34
CA ALA A 30 14.86 -10.65 23.55
C ALA A 30 14.60 -10.46 22.06
N ASN A 31 13.33 -10.36 21.67
CA ASN A 31 12.88 -10.22 20.29
C ASN A 31 13.17 -8.84 19.67
N PHE A 32 13.33 -7.81 20.51
CA PHE A 32 13.79 -6.51 20.03
C PHE A 32 15.20 -6.58 19.44
N SER A 33 16.04 -7.53 19.88
CA SER A 33 17.35 -7.75 19.25
C SER A 33 17.21 -8.29 17.81
N GLU A 34 16.17 -9.06 17.51
CA GLU A 34 15.84 -9.52 16.15
C GLU A 34 15.43 -8.37 15.24
N ALA A 35 14.70 -7.38 15.78
CA ALA A 35 14.42 -6.15 15.07
C ALA A 35 15.71 -5.43 14.63
N GLY A 36 16.74 -5.44 15.48
CA GLY A 36 18.06 -4.91 15.14
C GLY A 36 18.71 -5.61 13.94
N TYR A 37 18.57 -6.93 13.82
CA TYR A 37 19.07 -7.68 12.66
C TYR A 37 18.31 -7.34 11.37
N VAL A 38 16.99 -7.16 11.45
CA VAL A 38 16.16 -6.73 10.31
C VAL A 38 16.58 -5.35 9.81
N ALA A 39 16.74 -4.39 10.71
CA ALA A 39 17.21 -3.05 10.37
C ALA A 39 18.59 -3.09 9.68
N ALA A 40 19.54 -3.85 10.26
CA ALA A 40 20.87 -4.02 9.68
C ALA A 40 20.83 -4.69 8.30
N TYR A 41 19.93 -5.65 8.10
CA TYR A 41 19.72 -6.31 6.80
C TYR A 41 19.23 -5.32 5.74
N PHE A 42 18.22 -4.49 6.05
CA PHE A 42 17.73 -3.47 5.14
C PHE A 42 18.81 -2.44 4.79
N ASP A 43 19.58 -2.00 5.77
CA ASP A 43 20.70 -1.08 5.54
C ASP A 43 21.78 -1.69 4.64
N LEU A 44 22.16 -2.96 4.87
CA LEU A 44 23.15 -3.67 4.05
C LEU A 44 22.68 -3.82 2.60
N LYS A 45 21.37 -4.05 2.39
CA LYS A 45 20.74 -4.18 1.08
C LYS A 45 20.41 -2.84 0.44
N LYS A 46 20.55 -1.73 1.17
CA LYS A 46 20.12 -0.38 0.77
C LYS A 46 18.62 -0.31 0.47
N PHE A 47 17.83 -1.08 1.22
CA PHE A 47 16.38 -1.08 1.15
C PHE A 47 15.85 0.08 1.96
N HIS A 48 15.96 1.28 1.39
CA HIS A 48 15.63 2.52 2.08
C HIS A 48 14.14 2.59 2.42
N PHE A 49 13.27 2.13 1.52
CA PHE A 49 11.83 2.20 1.78
C PHE A 49 11.41 1.21 2.88
N ALA A 50 11.91 -0.03 2.83
CA ALA A 50 11.66 -1.03 3.87
C ALA A 50 12.23 -0.58 5.23
N SER A 51 13.44 0.00 5.25
CA SER A 51 14.06 0.54 6.46
C SER A 51 13.23 1.68 7.07
N ASP A 52 12.74 2.62 6.24
CA ASP A 52 11.92 3.73 6.72
C ASP A 52 10.60 3.26 7.37
N LEU A 53 9.88 2.33 6.72
CA LEU A 53 8.63 1.78 7.26
C LEU A 53 8.87 0.97 8.53
N PHE A 54 9.93 0.17 8.56
CA PHE A 54 10.29 -0.61 9.72
C PHE A 54 10.72 0.26 10.90
N GLY A 55 11.46 1.34 10.65
CA GLY A 55 11.76 2.36 11.66
C GLY A 55 10.49 3.03 12.19
N PHE A 56 9.52 3.33 11.30
CA PHE A 56 8.23 3.89 11.72
C PHE A 56 7.41 2.90 12.58
N TYR A 57 7.46 1.60 12.27
CA TYR A 57 6.83 0.54 13.06
C TYR A 57 7.38 0.49 14.50
N LEU A 58 8.71 0.46 14.63
CA LEU A 58 9.39 0.41 15.92
C LEU A 58 9.30 1.72 16.71
N GLY A 59 8.96 2.82 16.04
CA GLY A 59 8.84 4.14 16.67
C GLY A 59 7.58 4.35 17.53
N ASP A 60 6.60 3.42 17.48
CA ASP A 60 5.30 3.54 18.17
C ASP A 60 4.67 4.93 18.04
N ASN A 61 4.42 5.36 16.79
CA ASN A 61 3.96 6.71 16.46
C ASN A 61 2.50 7.03 16.89
N GLY A 62 1.89 6.18 17.74
CA GLY A 62 0.56 6.38 18.32
C GLY A 62 -0.59 5.68 17.58
N PRO A 63 -1.78 5.59 18.22
CA PRO A 63 -2.98 5.01 17.60
C PRO A 63 -3.39 5.90 16.42
N ASP A 64 -3.62 5.30 15.25
CA ASP A 64 -3.92 6.00 13.99
C ASP A 64 -2.76 6.71 13.29
N ALA A 65 -1.52 6.39 13.67
CA ALA A 65 -0.35 6.80 12.91
C ALA A 65 -0.51 6.44 11.42
N ARG A 66 -0.10 7.37 10.55
CA ARG A 66 -0.13 7.19 9.10
C ARG A 66 1.21 7.57 8.51
N TYR A 67 1.84 6.61 7.87
CA TYR A 67 3.01 6.85 7.06
C TYR A 67 2.56 7.37 5.68
N ARG A 68 3.02 8.58 5.34
CA ARG A 68 2.80 9.16 4.02
C ARG A 68 4.04 8.91 3.18
N MET A 69 3.88 8.15 2.12
CA MET A 69 4.98 7.84 1.21
C MET A 69 5.56 9.12 0.62
N THR A 70 6.88 9.15 0.50
CA THR A 70 7.58 10.22 -0.20
C THR A 70 7.38 10.12 -1.71
N GLU A 71 7.62 11.19 -2.44
CA GLU A 71 7.56 11.18 -3.91
C GLU A 71 8.47 10.10 -4.53
N ALA A 72 9.66 9.88 -3.96
CA ALA A 72 10.59 8.87 -4.43
C ALA A 72 10.03 7.46 -4.25
N GLN A 73 9.44 7.16 -3.09
CA GLN A 73 8.81 5.87 -2.80
C GLN A 73 7.59 5.64 -3.70
N ILE A 74 6.76 6.67 -3.93
CA ILE A 74 5.61 6.56 -4.84
C ILE A 74 6.07 6.23 -6.26
N ARG A 75 7.12 6.90 -6.75
CA ARG A 75 7.71 6.60 -8.07
C ARG A 75 8.28 5.19 -8.14
N GLN A 76 8.93 4.72 -7.07
CA GLN A 76 9.47 3.36 -6.99
C GLN A 76 8.35 2.32 -7.04
N VAL A 77 7.30 2.47 -6.24
CA VAL A 77 6.14 1.56 -6.25
C VAL A 77 5.43 1.58 -7.61
N TYR A 78 5.18 2.76 -8.17
CA TYR A 78 4.59 2.91 -9.51
C TYR A 78 5.44 2.29 -10.62
N ALA A 79 6.76 2.18 -10.44
CA ALA A 79 7.64 1.60 -11.44
C ALA A 79 7.54 0.06 -11.51
N THR A 80 6.99 -0.60 -10.49
CA THR A 80 6.84 -2.06 -10.45
C THR A 80 5.85 -2.57 -11.50
N ASN A 81 6.07 -3.77 -12.00
CA ASN A 81 5.28 -4.34 -13.10
C ASN A 81 3.82 -4.59 -12.71
N ASP A 82 3.58 -5.12 -11.51
CA ASP A 82 2.22 -5.42 -11.05
C ASP A 82 1.42 -4.13 -10.86
N VAL A 83 2.00 -3.08 -10.25
CA VAL A 83 1.34 -1.78 -10.10
C VAL A 83 1.01 -1.15 -11.45
N LYS A 84 1.91 -1.22 -12.44
CA LYS A 84 1.62 -0.75 -13.80
C LYS A 84 0.45 -1.51 -14.43
N ALA A 85 0.42 -2.83 -14.28
CA ALA A 85 -0.66 -3.66 -14.79
C ALA A 85 -2.00 -3.28 -14.13
N LYS A 86 -2.04 -3.20 -12.80
CA LYS A 86 -3.23 -2.77 -12.04
C LYS A 86 -3.67 -1.36 -12.37
N THR A 87 -2.73 -0.44 -12.59
CA THR A 87 -3.04 0.91 -13.06
C THR A 87 -3.77 0.85 -14.39
N ASN A 88 -3.25 0.09 -15.37
CA ASN A 88 -3.90 -0.06 -16.68
C ASN A 88 -5.30 -0.69 -16.56
N ASP A 89 -5.45 -1.73 -15.74
CA ASP A 89 -6.74 -2.36 -15.46
C ASP A 89 -7.72 -1.35 -14.87
N GLY A 90 -7.28 -0.55 -13.90
CA GLY A 90 -8.13 0.46 -13.27
C GLY A 90 -8.51 1.60 -14.23
N VAL A 91 -7.58 2.06 -15.07
CA VAL A 91 -7.88 3.03 -16.13
C VAL A 91 -8.93 2.48 -17.10
N ASN A 92 -8.86 1.20 -17.46
CA ASN A 92 -9.86 0.57 -18.33
C ASN A 92 -11.22 0.48 -17.64
N GLN A 93 -11.28 0.12 -16.36
CA GLN A 93 -12.52 0.13 -15.59
C GLN A 93 -13.15 1.52 -15.53
N ILE A 94 -12.37 2.59 -15.30
CA ILE A 94 -12.87 3.97 -15.33
C ILE A 94 -13.48 4.29 -16.70
N LYS A 95 -12.82 3.91 -17.81
CA LYS A 95 -13.38 4.11 -19.16
C LYS A 95 -14.72 3.41 -19.33
N ASP A 96 -14.85 2.19 -18.83
CA ASP A 96 -16.08 1.41 -18.92
C ASP A 96 -17.19 2.00 -18.04
N MET A 97 -16.87 2.52 -16.85
CA MET A 97 -17.81 3.27 -16.00
C MET A 97 -18.32 4.54 -16.71
N VAL A 98 -17.44 5.30 -17.35
CA VAL A 98 -17.83 6.51 -18.11
C VAL A 98 -18.70 6.16 -19.31
N ARG A 99 -18.35 5.12 -20.06
CA ARG A 99 -19.17 4.61 -21.18
C ARG A 99 -20.54 4.13 -20.72
N ALA A 100 -20.62 3.48 -19.57
CA ALA A 100 -21.89 3.02 -19.01
C ALA A 100 -22.77 4.19 -18.55
N ALA A 101 -22.18 5.25 -17.98
CA ALA A 101 -22.91 6.44 -17.57
C ALA A 101 -23.50 7.21 -18.77
N ASN A 102 -22.75 7.30 -19.88
CA ASN A 102 -23.18 7.87 -21.17
C ASN A 102 -23.98 9.19 -21.07
N ALA A 103 -23.54 10.10 -20.21
CA ALA A 103 -24.23 11.37 -19.99
C ALA A 103 -23.24 12.54 -19.89
N VAL A 104 -23.73 13.73 -20.21
CA VAL A 104 -22.99 14.99 -20.05
C VAL A 104 -22.93 15.33 -18.56
N GLY A 105 -21.76 15.77 -18.10
CA GLY A 105 -21.59 16.20 -16.72
C GLY A 105 -20.16 16.03 -16.21
N CYS A 106 -20.00 16.31 -14.92
CA CYS A 106 -18.75 16.08 -14.20
C CYS A 106 -18.96 14.95 -13.18
N TYR A 107 -18.03 14.01 -13.14
CA TYR A 107 -18.10 12.82 -12.30
C TYR A 107 -16.79 12.66 -11.53
N SER A 108 -16.87 12.15 -10.30
CA SER A 108 -15.73 11.58 -9.61
C SER A 108 -15.96 10.07 -9.55
N LEU A 109 -15.02 9.31 -10.11
CA LEU A 109 -15.09 7.87 -10.24
C LEU A 109 -13.87 7.26 -9.58
N HIS A 110 -14.01 6.05 -9.07
CA HIS A 110 -12.89 5.26 -8.59
C HIS A 110 -13.17 3.78 -8.79
N THR A 111 -12.09 3.00 -8.90
CA THR A 111 -12.17 1.54 -8.82
C THR A 111 -12.26 1.10 -7.37
N ASP A 112 -12.54 -0.18 -7.15
CA ASP A 112 -12.26 -0.82 -5.87
C ASP A 112 -10.74 -0.96 -5.66
N TRP A 113 -10.34 -1.27 -4.43
CA TRP A 113 -8.96 -1.64 -4.11
C TRP A 113 -8.57 -2.96 -4.77
N MET A 114 -7.51 -2.93 -5.57
CA MET A 114 -6.92 -4.07 -6.24
C MET A 114 -5.67 -4.51 -5.47
N VAL A 115 -5.73 -5.71 -4.88
CA VAL A 115 -4.58 -6.33 -4.22
C VAL A 115 -3.42 -6.42 -5.20
N THR A 116 -2.24 -5.99 -4.74
CA THR A 116 -1.00 -5.93 -5.51
C THR A 116 0.01 -6.89 -4.88
N PHE A 117 0.40 -7.91 -5.63
CA PHE A 117 1.34 -8.95 -5.21
C PHE A 117 1.68 -9.88 -6.39
N PRO A 118 2.95 -10.33 -6.54
CA PRO A 118 4.18 -9.85 -5.89
C PRO A 118 4.80 -8.67 -6.65
N THR A 119 5.66 -7.89 -5.99
CA THR A 119 6.44 -6.84 -6.67
C THR A 119 7.78 -7.36 -7.15
N ASP A 120 8.24 -6.85 -8.29
CA ASP A 120 9.54 -7.16 -8.90
C ASP A 120 10.69 -6.29 -8.35
N ASP A 121 10.37 -5.30 -7.51
CA ASP A 121 11.34 -4.55 -6.70
C ASP A 121 11.43 -5.16 -5.29
N SER A 122 12.64 -5.55 -4.89
CA SER A 122 12.89 -6.20 -3.60
C SER A 122 12.74 -5.27 -2.40
N ASP A 123 13.06 -3.98 -2.53
CA ASP A 123 12.85 -3.02 -1.45
C ASP A 123 11.35 -2.83 -1.24
N VAL A 124 10.59 -2.63 -2.33
CA VAL A 124 9.12 -2.56 -2.27
C VAL A 124 8.52 -3.85 -1.71
N ALA A 125 9.00 -5.03 -2.11
CA ALA A 125 8.49 -6.31 -1.62
C ALA A 125 8.70 -6.50 -0.10
N ASN A 126 9.78 -5.93 0.44
CA ASN A 126 10.06 -5.98 1.88
C ASN A 126 9.42 -4.81 2.65
N ALA A 127 9.08 -3.71 1.96
CA ALA A 127 8.41 -2.54 2.51
C ALA A 127 6.88 -2.73 2.58
N LEU A 128 6.26 -3.22 1.51
CA LEU A 128 4.81 -3.31 1.33
C LEU A 128 4.43 -4.76 1.02
N GLY A 129 4.33 -5.59 2.05
CA GLY A 129 4.17 -7.03 1.91
C GLY A 129 2.93 -7.46 1.12
N HIS A 130 1.78 -6.78 1.32
CA HIS A 130 0.51 -7.05 0.64
C HIS A 130 -0.35 -5.78 0.54
N PHE A 131 0.12 -4.80 -0.23
CA PHE A 131 -0.60 -3.56 -0.41
C PHE A 131 -1.67 -3.66 -1.51
N SER A 132 -2.54 -2.66 -1.57
CA SER A 132 -3.55 -2.52 -2.61
C SER A 132 -3.42 -1.19 -3.33
N THR A 133 -3.87 -1.17 -4.57
CA THR A 133 -3.92 0.04 -5.39
C THR A 133 -5.32 0.29 -5.93
N ALA A 134 -5.68 1.55 -6.12
CA ALA A 134 -6.95 1.94 -6.74
C ALA A 134 -6.71 3.10 -7.70
N VAL A 135 -7.45 3.14 -8.80
CA VAL A 135 -7.43 4.28 -9.73
C VAL A 135 -8.67 5.11 -9.47
N ALA A 136 -8.50 6.41 -9.31
CA ALA A 136 -9.60 7.34 -9.32
C ALA A 136 -9.45 8.34 -10.46
N ALA A 137 -10.56 8.97 -10.82
CA ALA A 137 -10.62 9.94 -11.90
C ALA A 137 -11.64 11.04 -11.60
N ASP A 138 -11.28 12.27 -11.96
CA ASP A 138 -12.23 13.36 -12.13
C ASP A 138 -12.48 13.50 -13.64
N VAL A 139 -13.73 13.25 -14.05
CA VAL A 139 -14.14 13.15 -15.45
C VAL A 139 -15.09 14.28 -15.81
N THR A 140 -14.85 14.91 -16.94
CA THR A 140 -15.77 15.86 -17.57
C THR A 140 -16.21 15.32 -18.92
N VAL A 141 -17.51 15.21 -19.13
CA VAL A 141 -18.13 14.79 -20.39
C VAL A 141 -18.93 15.95 -20.97
N THR A 142 -18.63 16.35 -22.20
CA THR A 142 -19.29 17.45 -22.91
C THR A 142 -19.88 16.97 -24.24
N LYS A 143 -20.85 17.71 -24.79
CA LYS A 143 -21.23 17.52 -26.20
C LYS A 143 -20.18 18.19 -27.07
N ALA A 144 -19.65 17.48 -28.06
CA ALA A 144 -18.83 18.12 -29.08
C ALA A 144 -19.72 18.93 -30.02
N ASP A 145 -19.32 20.17 -30.33
CA ASP A 145 -20.10 21.05 -31.21
C ASP A 145 -20.31 20.41 -32.59
N GLY A 146 -21.57 20.30 -33.00
CA GLY A 146 -21.96 19.76 -34.32
C GLY A 146 -21.80 18.24 -34.49
N GLN A 147 -21.56 17.47 -33.41
CA GLN A 147 -21.50 16.01 -33.45
C GLN A 147 -22.46 15.37 -32.44
N ASP A 148 -23.10 14.25 -32.81
CA ASP A 148 -23.87 13.40 -31.89
C ASP A 148 -22.97 12.59 -30.92
N LYS A 149 -21.71 13.00 -30.73
CA LYS A 149 -20.72 12.30 -29.90
C LYS A 149 -20.41 13.08 -28.64
N LEU A 150 -20.23 12.35 -27.55
CA LEU A 150 -19.80 12.92 -26.28
C LEU A 150 -18.28 12.91 -26.22
N HIS A 151 -17.67 14.05 -25.93
CA HIS A 151 -16.23 14.19 -25.68
C HIS A 151 -15.96 14.01 -24.19
N VAL A 152 -14.90 13.27 -23.87
CA VAL A 152 -14.52 12.92 -22.50
C VAL A 152 -13.12 13.44 -22.22
N ASN A 153 -12.96 14.15 -21.10
CA ASN A 153 -11.67 14.49 -20.50
C ASN A 153 -11.64 13.93 -19.07
N ALA A 154 -10.67 13.08 -18.77
CA ALA A 154 -10.47 12.50 -17.46
C ALA A 154 -9.05 12.80 -16.96
N GLN A 155 -8.94 13.36 -15.76
CA GLN A 155 -7.70 13.39 -14.99
C GLN A 155 -7.71 12.18 -14.06
N LEU A 156 -6.60 11.44 -13.97
CA LEU A 156 -6.53 10.19 -13.20
C LEU A 156 -5.38 10.23 -12.19
N ALA A 157 -5.54 9.50 -11.10
CA ALA A 157 -4.47 9.23 -10.13
C ALA A 157 -4.57 7.79 -9.63
N LEU A 158 -3.41 7.21 -9.36
CA LEU A 158 -3.28 5.94 -8.67
C LEU A 158 -3.11 6.24 -7.18
N PHE A 159 -3.87 5.55 -6.35
CA PHE A 159 -3.76 5.55 -4.91
C PHE A 159 -3.16 4.22 -4.46
N ILE A 160 -2.27 4.29 -3.48
CA ILE A 160 -1.55 3.18 -2.88
C ILE A 160 -1.94 3.14 -1.41
N TYR A 161 -2.35 1.98 -0.92
CA TYR A 161 -2.73 1.77 0.46
C TYR A 161 -2.14 0.45 0.98
N ASP A 162 -1.59 0.49 2.18
CA ASP A 162 -1.25 -0.71 2.94
C ASP A 162 -1.64 -0.53 4.40
N TYR A 163 -1.96 -1.63 5.07
CA TYR A 163 -1.99 -1.67 6.52
C TYR A 163 -0.77 -2.47 6.98
N TYR A 164 0.31 -1.74 7.27
CA TYR A 164 1.58 -2.32 7.62
C TYR A 164 1.48 -2.99 8.98
N ASN A 165 1.49 -4.33 8.96
CA ASN A 165 1.43 -5.18 10.12
C ASN A 165 2.20 -6.49 9.87
N PHE A 166 2.40 -7.27 10.93
CA PHE A 166 3.06 -8.58 10.88
C PHE A 166 2.03 -9.67 11.22
N ASP A 167 0.97 -9.85 10.42
CA ASP A 167 -0.10 -10.80 10.78
C ASP A 167 -0.31 -11.96 9.79
N GLN A 168 0.43 -12.00 8.68
CA GLN A 168 0.26 -13.03 7.65
C GLN A 168 1.45 -13.99 7.61
N PRO A 169 1.21 -15.31 7.51
CA PRO A 169 2.26 -16.24 7.11
C PRO A 169 2.66 -15.88 5.69
N ARG A 170 3.77 -15.17 5.55
CA ARG A 170 4.38 -14.86 4.26
C ARG A 170 4.53 -16.16 3.44
N GLN A 171 3.66 -16.39 2.45
CA GLN A 171 3.74 -17.56 1.57
C GLN A 171 4.86 -17.34 0.56
N PHE A 172 6.10 -17.59 0.98
CA PHE A 172 7.25 -17.67 0.10
C PHE A 172 7.72 -19.12 -0.01
N GLY A 173 8.23 -19.50 -1.18
CA GLY A 173 8.59 -20.89 -1.48
C GLY A 173 9.59 -21.46 -0.47
N LEU A 174 9.37 -22.71 -0.07
CA LEU A 174 10.16 -23.51 0.90
C LEU A 174 11.66 -23.66 0.54
N SER A 175 12.10 -23.14 -0.61
CA SER A 175 13.48 -23.24 -1.11
C SER A 175 14.35 -22.02 -0.81
N ASP A 176 13.83 -20.99 -0.13
CA ASP A 176 14.60 -19.78 0.20
C ASP A 176 15.18 -19.88 1.63
N PRO A 177 16.52 -19.89 1.81
CA PRO A 177 17.15 -19.82 3.13
C PRO A 177 16.69 -18.62 3.97
N GLU A 178 16.23 -17.55 3.32
CA GLU A 178 15.66 -16.37 4.00
C GLU A 178 14.26 -16.62 4.59
N TYR A 179 13.60 -17.73 4.24
CA TYR A 179 12.25 -18.07 4.72
C TYR A 179 12.19 -18.26 6.23
N SER A 180 13.15 -18.99 6.80
CA SER A 180 13.19 -19.30 8.25
C SER A 180 13.45 -18.06 9.11
N LEU A 181 14.31 -17.15 8.63
CA LEU A 181 14.56 -15.85 9.26
C LEU A 181 13.26 -15.03 9.28
N LYS A 182 12.55 -14.98 8.14
CA LYS A 182 11.35 -14.16 7.96
C LYS A 182 10.12 -14.67 8.74
N THR A 183 9.94 -15.98 8.89
CA THR A 183 8.84 -16.53 9.70
C THR A 183 9.00 -16.27 11.20
N ASN A 184 10.24 -16.23 11.70
CA ASN A 184 10.51 -15.86 13.08
C ASN A 184 10.27 -14.36 13.28
N ILE A 185 10.74 -13.53 12.35
CA ILE A 185 10.52 -12.07 12.37
C ILE A 185 9.03 -11.73 12.49
N ASP A 186 8.13 -12.37 11.74
CA ASP A 186 6.70 -12.06 11.86
C ASP A 186 6.19 -12.34 13.30
N ALA A 187 6.53 -13.48 13.89
CA ALA A 187 6.13 -13.82 15.26
C ALA A 187 6.74 -12.86 16.30
N ASP A 188 8.00 -12.50 16.12
CA ASP A 188 8.74 -11.66 17.05
C ASP A 188 8.26 -10.21 16.99
N MET A 189 7.98 -9.70 15.80
CA MET A 189 7.40 -8.36 15.64
C MET A 189 5.99 -8.29 16.23
N ARG A 190 5.18 -9.34 16.10
CA ARG A 190 3.88 -9.43 16.79
C ARG A 190 4.01 -9.36 18.30
N GLN A 191 5.03 -9.99 18.87
CA GLN A 191 5.26 -9.90 20.31
C GLN A 191 5.66 -8.49 20.74
N LEU A 192 6.47 -7.77 19.94
CA LEU A 192 6.77 -6.37 20.21
C LEU A 192 5.50 -5.51 20.20
N GLU A 193 4.59 -5.73 19.26
CA GLU A 193 3.31 -5.00 19.23
C GLU A 193 2.41 -5.38 20.41
N ALA A 194 2.32 -6.67 20.74
CA ALA A 194 1.57 -7.15 21.90
C ALA A 194 2.12 -6.57 23.21
N ALA A 195 3.44 -6.41 23.33
CA ALA A 195 4.11 -5.80 24.47
C ALA A 195 4.01 -4.26 24.50
N GLY A 196 3.51 -3.64 23.42
CA GLY A 196 3.36 -2.20 23.29
C GLY A 196 4.62 -1.45 22.89
N TRP A 197 5.60 -2.13 22.28
CA TRP A 197 6.90 -1.56 21.91
C TRP A 197 7.00 -1.20 20.43
N ALA A 198 6.06 -1.68 19.62
CA ALA A 198 5.91 -1.35 18.22
C ALA A 198 4.42 -1.28 17.88
N ARG A 199 4.07 -0.70 16.73
CA ARG A 199 2.65 -0.55 16.37
C ARG A 199 2.45 -0.62 14.87
N SER A 200 1.49 -1.42 14.45
CA SER A 200 0.97 -1.47 13.08
C SER A 200 0.29 -0.15 12.68
N PHE A 201 0.39 0.24 11.41
CA PHE A 201 -0.05 1.55 10.95
C PHE A 201 -0.50 1.57 9.49
N ARG A 202 -1.16 2.65 9.08
CA ARG A 202 -1.60 2.83 7.69
C ARG A 202 -0.48 3.45 6.87
N VAL A 203 -0.23 2.90 5.69
CA VAL A 203 0.65 3.48 4.68
C VAL A 203 -0.22 4.01 3.55
N SER A 204 0.09 5.21 3.06
CA SER A 204 -0.61 5.76 1.91
C SER A 204 0.29 6.61 1.02
N GLY A 205 0.03 6.53 -0.27
CA GLY A 205 0.67 7.34 -1.31
C GLY A 205 -0.29 7.53 -2.48
N ASN A 206 -0.04 8.55 -3.32
CA ASN A 206 -0.80 8.71 -4.55
C ASN A 206 0.02 9.44 -5.61
N THR A 207 -0.35 9.25 -6.87
CA THR A 207 0.36 9.86 -8.00
C THR A 207 -0.18 11.22 -8.40
N GLN A 208 -1.17 11.78 -7.68
CA GLN A 208 -1.78 13.05 -8.01
C GLN A 208 -0.72 14.15 -7.97
N ASN A 209 -0.66 14.97 -9.01
CA ASN A 209 0.36 16.02 -9.20
C ASN A 209 1.81 15.52 -9.32
N LEU A 210 2.05 14.20 -9.31
CA LEU A 210 3.39 13.61 -9.35
C LEU A 210 3.69 12.90 -10.69
N ILE A 211 2.71 12.13 -11.17
CA ILE A 211 2.77 11.38 -12.43
C ILE A 211 1.50 11.76 -13.20
N PRO A 212 1.60 12.62 -14.24
CA PRO A 212 0.46 13.00 -15.04
C PRO A 212 -0.18 11.78 -15.70
N MET A 213 -1.45 11.54 -15.41
CA MET A 213 -2.26 10.53 -16.08
C MET A 213 -3.58 11.16 -16.50
N SER A 214 -3.85 11.12 -17.80
CA SER A 214 -5.08 11.63 -18.36
C SER A 214 -5.60 10.68 -19.43
N TRP A 215 -6.91 10.74 -19.65
CA TRP A 215 -7.55 10.10 -20.79
C TRP A 215 -8.43 11.14 -21.48
N GLU A 216 -8.28 11.25 -22.79
CA GLU A 216 -9.16 12.02 -23.64
C GLU A 216 -9.72 11.12 -24.74
N GLY A 217 -11.01 11.24 -25.04
CA GLY A 217 -11.67 10.38 -26.03
C GLY A 217 -13.12 10.75 -26.32
N TYR A 218 -13.79 9.88 -27.07
CA TYR A 218 -15.21 10.01 -27.40
C TYR A 218 -15.98 8.76 -26.96
N LEU A 219 -17.25 8.94 -26.60
CA LEU A 219 -18.23 7.86 -26.39
C LEU A 219 -19.02 7.58 -27.67
#